data_AF-A0A955BJF7-F1
#
_entry.id   AF-A0A955BJF7-F1
#
_cell.length_a   1.000
_cell.length_b   1.000
_cell.length_c   1.000
_cell.angle_alpha   90.00
_cell.angle_beta   90.00
_cell.angle_gamma   90.00
#
_symmetry.space_group_name_H-M   'P 1'
#
loop_
_entity.id
_entity.type
_entity.pdbx_description
1 polymer ?
#
loop_
_entity_poly.entity_id
_entity_poly.type
_entity_poly.pdbx_seq_one_letter_code
_entity_poly.pdbx_strand_id
1 'polypeptide(L)'
;MTTASTLPQTITVALLGNPNTGKSTLFNALSGVHQRVGNYPGVTVEKKVGRLRHEGHDFQLVDLPGTYSLAPRSPDEMVTVDVLLGRRGDVPPP
;
A
#
# COMPACT_ATOMS: atom_id res chain seq x y z
N MET A 1 -32.71 -6.86 17.66
CA MET A 1 -31.40 -7.51 17.87
C MET A 1 -30.96 -8.07 16.53
N THR A 2 -30.04 -7.38 15.84
CA THR A 2 -29.37 -7.89 14.64
C THR A 2 -27.88 -7.62 14.86
N THR A 3 -27.13 -8.67 15.15
CA THR A 3 -25.67 -8.64 15.27
C THR A 3 -25.09 -8.34 13.90
N ALA A 4 -24.65 -7.09 13.69
CA ALA A 4 -23.73 -6.79 12.61
C ALA A 4 -22.46 -7.60 12.88
N SER A 5 -22.20 -8.59 12.03
CA SER A 5 -20.95 -9.33 12.04
C SER A 5 -19.84 -8.36 11.64
N THR A 6 -19.14 -7.81 12.62
CA THR A 6 -17.93 -7.02 12.41
C THR A 6 -16.84 -7.98 11.97
N LEU A 7 -16.76 -8.27 10.66
CA LEU A 7 -15.56 -8.86 10.10
C LEU A 7 -14.37 -8.02 10.58
N PRO A 8 -13.24 -8.62 11.00
CA PRO A 8 -12.08 -7.87 11.42
C PRO A 8 -11.68 -6.93 10.27
N GLN A 9 -11.84 -5.62 10.49
CA GLN A 9 -11.53 -4.63 9.48
C GLN A 9 -10.02 -4.48 9.42
N THR A 10 -9.40 -4.96 8.34
CA THR A 10 -7.99 -4.73 8.07
C THR A 10 -7.78 -3.27 7.68
N ILE A 11 -6.91 -2.57 8.40
CA ILE A 11 -6.55 -1.18 8.13
C ILE A 11 -5.50 -1.17 7.03
N THR A 12 -5.76 -0.48 5.92
CA THR A 12 -4.77 -0.34 4.86
C THR A 12 -3.93 0.90 5.10
N VAL A 13 -2.61 0.78 4.96
CA VAL A 13 -1.66 1.88 5.16
C VAL A 13 -0.75 1.96 3.95
N ALA A 14 -0.80 3.08 3.24
CA ALA A 14 0.11 3.36 2.13
C ALA A 14 1.38 4.07 2.61
N LEU A 15 2.55 3.55 2.24
CA LEU A 15 3.84 4.20 2.47
C LEU A 15 4.24 5.03 1.25
N LEU A 16 4.20 6.35 1.43
CA LEU A 16 4.53 7.36 0.42
C LEU A 16 5.74 8.20 0.86
N GLY A 17 6.49 8.72 -0.12
CA GLY A 17 7.63 9.60 0.12
C GLY A 17 8.55 9.68 -1.09
N ASN A 18 9.53 10.58 -1.03
CA ASN A 18 10.48 10.75 -2.14
C ASN A 18 11.31 9.47 -2.37
N PRO A 19 11.83 9.27 -3.59
CA PRO A 19 12.83 8.24 -3.85
C PRO A 19 14.01 8.32 -2.86
N ASN A 20 14.55 7.15 -2.47
CA ASN A 20 15.73 7.03 -1.60
C ASN A 20 15.60 7.61 -0.18
N THR A 21 14.39 7.77 0.35
CA THR A 21 14.14 8.27 1.73
C THR A 21 14.02 7.17 2.79
N GLY A 22 14.27 5.90 2.42
CA GLY A 22 14.21 4.78 3.36
C GLY A 22 12.84 4.12 3.51
N LYS A 23 11.85 4.43 2.65
CA LYS A 23 10.54 3.74 2.65
C LYS A 23 10.65 2.22 2.62
N SER A 24 11.47 1.67 1.73
CA SER A 24 11.65 0.23 1.61
C SER A 24 12.21 -0.37 2.90
N THR A 25 13.10 0.35 3.58
CA THR A 25 13.63 -0.04 4.90
C THR A 25 12.53 -0.07 5.95
N LEU A 26 11.69 0.96 6.01
CA LEU A 26 10.54 1.02 6.92
C LEU A 26 9.52 -0.08 6.62
N PHE A 27 9.17 -0.27 5.35
CA PHE A 27 8.26 -1.32 4.91
C PHE A 27 8.76 -2.69 5.36
N ASN A 28 10.01 -3.03 5.05
CA ASN A 28 10.60 -4.31 5.42
C ASN A 28 10.64 -4.53 6.93
N ALA A 29 10.95 -3.47 7.70
CA ALA A 29 10.96 -3.53 9.16
C ALA A 29 9.56 -3.79 9.74
N LEU A 30 8.51 -3.22 9.14
CA LEU A 30 7.13 -3.39 9.59
C LEU A 30 6.48 -4.69 9.10
N SER A 31 6.71 -5.09 7.84
CA SER A 31 6.10 -6.28 7.24
C SER A 31 6.83 -7.58 7.58
N GLY A 32 8.13 -7.50 7.92
CA GLY A 32 8.98 -8.65 8.12
C GLY A 32 8.91 -9.64 6.96
N VAL A 33 8.70 -10.92 7.28
CA VAL A 33 8.58 -12.01 6.28
C VAL A 33 7.22 -12.07 5.59
N HIS A 34 6.21 -11.33 6.06
CA HIS A 34 4.84 -11.40 5.55
C HIS A 34 4.59 -10.36 4.45
N GLN A 35 5.42 -10.41 3.41
CA GLN A 35 5.31 -9.54 2.25
C GLN A 35 5.10 -10.34 0.95
N ARG A 36 4.43 -9.70 -0.01
CA ARG A 36 4.27 -10.18 -1.38
C ARG A 36 4.73 -9.10 -2.32
N VAL A 37 5.49 -9.50 -3.33
CA VAL A 37 5.97 -8.63 -4.41
C VAL A 37 5.31 -9.07 -5.71
N GLY A 38 4.84 -8.11 -6.49
CA GLY A 38 4.30 -8.30 -7.82
C GLY A 38 4.39 -7.01 -8.61
N ASN A 39 3.64 -6.90 -9.70
CA ASN A 39 3.52 -5.65 -10.48
C ASN A 39 2.09 -5.15 -10.44
N TYR A 40 1.92 -3.84 -10.55
CA TYR A 40 0.60 -3.27 -10.79
C TYR A 40 0.11 -3.67 -12.20
N PRO A 41 -1.16 -4.09 -12.35
CA PRO A 41 -1.71 -4.42 -13.66
C PRO A 41 -1.52 -3.29 -14.67
N GLY A 42 -0.98 -3.64 -15.85
CA GLY A 42 -0.82 -2.73 -16.99
C GLY A 42 0.45 -1.86 -16.97
N VAL A 43 1.31 -1.99 -15.95
CA VAL A 43 2.56 -1.21 -15.84
C VAL A 43 3.71 -2.07 -15.30
N THR A 44 4.95 -1.60 -15.45
CA THR A 44 6.16 -2.25 -14.92
C THR A 44 6.48 -1.87 -13.47
N VAL A 45 5.59 -1.13 -12.83
CA VAL A 45 5.77 -0.67 -11.44
C VAL A 45 5.62 -1.83 -10.47
N GLU A 46 6.65 -2.02 -9.65
CA GLU A 46 6.64 -2.99 -8.57
C GLU A 46 5.61 -2.61 -7.50
N LYS A 47 4.86 -3.61 -7.04
CA LYS A 47 3.89 -3.55 -5.96
C LYS A 47 4.37 -4.42 -4.82
N LYS A 48 4.70 -3.82 -3.67
CA LYS A 48 4.94 -4.56 -2.43
C LYS A 48 3.76 -4.40 -1.48
N VAL A 49 3.23 -5.53 -1.01
CA VAL A 49 2.16 -5.57 -0.01
C VAL A 49 2.61 -6.39 1.19
N GLY A 50 2.54 -5.80 2.37
CA GLY A 50 2.93 -6.39 3.64
C GLY A 50 1.73 -6.59 4.55
N ARG A 51 1.85 -7.50 5.53
CA ARG A 51 0.88 -7.64 6.61
C ARG A 51 1.58 -7.50 7.95
N LEU A 52 0.93 -6.80 8.87
CA LEU A 52 1.39 -6.59 10.24
C LEU A 52 0.18 -6.75 11.16
N ARG A 53 0.39 -7.37 12.32
CA ARG A 53 -0.58 -7.35 13.42
C ARG A 53 0.02 -6.61 14.60
N HIS A 54 -0.68 -5.60 15.10
CA HIS A 54 -0.21 -4.76 16.21
C HIS A 54 -1.40 -4.31 17.07
N GLU A 55 -1.27 -4.40 18.39
CA GLU A 55 -2.32 -4.01 19.36
C GLU A 55 -3.71 -4.60 19.03
N GLY A 56 -3.76 -5.85 18.56
CA GLY A 56 -5.01 -6.53 18.21
C GLY A 56 -5.62 -6.13 16.85
N HIS A 57 -4.99 -5.21 16.11
CA HIS A 57 -5.42 -4.78 14.78
C HIS A 57 -4.60 -5.45 13.67
N ASP A 58 -5.26 -5.80 12.57
CA ASP A 58 -4.62 -6.26 11.34
C ASP A 58 -4.40 -5.08 10.39
N PHE A 59 -3.16 -4.93 9.93
CA PHE A 59 -2.75 -3.90 8.99
C PHE A 59 -2.29 -4.53 7.68
N GLN A 60 -2.69 -3.92 6.57
CA GLN A 60 -2.13 -4.17 5.25
C GLN A 60 -1.27 -2.98 4.83
N LEU A 61 0.02 -3.19 4.71
CA LEU A 61 0.97 -2.18 4.26
C LEU A 61 1.07 -2.24 2.74
N VAL A 62 1.06 -1.09 2.07
CA VAL A 62 1.27 -0.98 0.63
C VAL A 62 2.43 -0.03 0.39
N ASP A 63 3.52 -0.52 -0.19
CA ASP A 63 4.62 0.35 -0.62
C ASP A 63 4.26 1.00 -1.95
N LEU A 64 4.22 2.33 -1.98
CA LEU A 64 4.02 3.09 -3.21
C LEU A 64 5.36 3.49 -3.83
N PRO A 65 5.41 3.64 -5.17
CA PRO A 65 6.55 4.23 -5.85
C PRO A 65 6.96 5.54 -5.19
N GLY A 66 8.28 5.73 -5.05
CA GLY A 66 8.80 7.01 -4.59
C GLY A 66 8.42 8.10 -5.59
N THR A 67 7.82 9.19 -5.12
CA THR A 67 7.48 10.33 -5.96
C THR A 67 7.87 11.64 -5.30
N TYR A 68 8.30 12.62 -6.11
CA TYR A 68 8.61 13.98 -5.65
C TYR A 68 7.37 14.88 -5.62
N SER A 69 6.27 14.47 -6.27
CA SER A 69 5.02 15.22 -6.28
C SER A 69 3.81 14.33 -6.56
N LEU A 70 2.61 14.79 -6.19
CA LEU A 70 1.35 14.13 -6.57
C LEU A 70 0.80 14.62 -7.92
N ALA A 71 1.63 15.27 -8.73
CA ALA A 71 1.34 15.66 -10.11
C ALA A 71 2.04 14.67 -11.06
N PRO A 72 1.38 13.56 -11.44
CA PRO A 72 2.02 12.48 -12.16
C PRO A 72 2.35 12.91 -13.60
N ARG A 73 3.56 12.61 -14.04
CA ARG A 73 4.07 12.86 -15.39
C ARG A 73 4.27 11.59 -16.21
N SER A 74 4.01 10.43 -15.62
CA SER A 74 4.11 9.12 -16.27
C SER A 74 3.01 8.18 -15.78
N PRO A 75 2.70 7.10 -16.53
CA PRO A 75 1.82 6.03 -16.06
C PRO A 75 2.28 5.44 -14.73
N ASP A 76 3.60 5.35 -14.52
CA ASP A 76 4.19 4.80 -13.31
C ASP A 76 3.91 5.69 -12.10
N GLU A 77 4.00 7.02 -12.25
CA GLU A 77 3.64 7.98 -11.20
C GLU A 77 2.13 8.04 -10.96
N MET A 78 1.31 7.77 -11.98
CA MET A 78 -0.14 7.73 -11.85
C MET A 78 -0.60 6.63 -10.90
N VAL A 79 0.13 5.51 -10.81
CA VAL A 79 -0.18 4.41 -9.88
C VAL A 79 -0.31 4.91 -8.45
N THR A 80 0.63 5.74 -7.99
CA THR A 80 0.60 6.31 -6.64
C THR A 80 -0.67 7.11 -6.41
N VAL A 81 -1.04 7.97 -7.36
CA VAL A 81 -2.25 8.81 -7.28
C VAL A 81 -3.52 7.96 -7.28
N ASP A 82 -3.61 6.97 -8.15
CA ASP A 82 -4.79 6.12 -8.25
C ASP A 82 -4.99 5.25 -7.01
N VAL A 83 -3.91 4.77 -6.37
CA VAL A 83 -4.03 4.06 -5.09
C VAL A 83 -4.52 5.00 -3.99
N LEU A 84 -3.95 6.19 -3.87
CA LEU A 84 -4.36 7.17 -2.86
C LEU A 84 -5.81 7.64 -3.03
N LEU A 85 -6.30 7.69 -4.27
CA LEU A 85 -7.68 8.06 -4.58
C LEU A 85 -8.64 6.86 -4.59
N GLY A 86 -8.18 5.66 -4.25
CA GLY A 86 -9.01 4.45 -4.21
C GLY A 86 -9.55 4.02 -5.59
N ARG A 87 -8.89 4.42 -6.68
CA ARG A 87 -9.31 4.12 -8.06
C ARG A 87 -8.80 2.77 -8.56
N ARG A 88 -7.90 2.12 -7.83
CA ARG A 88 -7.37 0.81 -8.18
C ARG A 88 -8.12 -0.31 -7.48
N GLY A 89 -8.85 -1.13 -8.23
CA GLY A 89 -9.56 -2.29 -7.67
C GLY A 89 -8.66 -3.41 -7.13
N ASP A 90 -7.37 -3.40 -7.49
CA ASP A 90 -6.39 -4.39 -7.03
C ASP A 90 -5.71 -4.01 -5.69
N VAL A 91 -6.02 -2.84 -5.12
CA VAL A 91 -5.52 -2.37 -3.82
C VAL A 91 -6.69 -1.77 -3.03
N PRO A 92 -6.99 -2.26 -1.81
CA PRO A 92 -7.94 -1.59 -0.94
C PRO A 92 -7.50 -0.14 -0.68
N PRO A 93 -8.44 0.82 -0.61
CA PRO A 93 -8.09 2.21 -0.35
C PRO A 93 -7.40 2.34 1.03
N PRO A 94 -6.29 3.10 1.12
CA PRO A 94 -5.67 3.46 2.40
C PRO A 94 -6.49 4.47 3.19
#